data_AF-A0A6M0S2E1-F1
#
_entry.id   AF-A0A6M0S2E1-F1
#
_cell.length_a   1.000
_cell.length_b   1.000
_cell.length_c   1.000
_cell.angle_alpha   90.00
_cell.angle_beta   90.00
_cell.angle_gamma   90.00
#
_symmetry.space_group_name_H-M   'P 1'
#
loop_
_entity.id
_entity.type
_entity.pdbx_description
1 polymer ?
#
loop_
_entity_poly.entity_id
_entity_poly.type
_entity_poly.pdbx_seq_one_letter_code
_entity_poly.pdbx_strand_id
1 'polypeptide(L)'
;MPRQELQQCVDIPYAAPQGTATLQVLLRGNVIGAVNSTNDTEQVAQSLQAMLVDEPINPHEIAPVLGSPQPAIRLSSDILLKILTQENRDDVSVDSALALSNEWAAIAWSDHLRQKMGAAPLDAGTIQLMFKGLKPSEQELNGIASWYGPYFHGRLTANGETFDQNTLTAAHKSLPFNTILQVRNLNNNRTVVVRINDRGPYIGKRSLDLSKAAAQCLGSDKVGVIPYEAVLLE
;
A
#
# COMPACT_ATOMS: atom_id res chain seq x y z
N MET A 1 -5.17 1.16 8.76
CA MET A 1 -3.90 1.73 9.28
C MET A 1 -3.97 3.24 9.05
N PRO A 2 -3.58 4.09 10.01
CA PRO A 2 -3.48 5.54 9.78
C PRO A 2 -2.57 5.87 8.59
N ARG A 3 -2.87 6.97 7.88
CA ARG A 3 -2.14 7.37 6.66
C ARG A 3 -0.63 7.50 6.85
N GLN A 4 -0.19 8.11 7.94
CA GLN A 4 1.24 8.32 8.22
C GLN A 4 1.98 6.99 8.42
N GLU A 5 1.35 6.02 9.07
CA GLU A 5 1.90 4.67 9.19
C GLU A 5 1.95 3.98 7.82
N LEU A 6 0.90 4.13 7.01
CA LEU A 6 0.88 3.56 5.66
C LEU A 6 2.00 4.13 4.78
N GLN A 7 2.26 5.44 4.87
CA GLN A 7 3.35 6.13 4.17
C GLN A 7 4.73 5.56 4.47
N GLN A 8 4.97 5.14 5.72
CA GLN A 8 6.22 4.48 6.08
C GLN A 8 6.34 3.07 5.47
N CYS A 9 5.20 2.41 5.23
CA CYS A 9 5.16 1.04 4.75
C CYS A 9 5.13 0.91 3.23
N VAL A 10 4.65 1.94 2.53
CA VAL A 10 4.62 1.97 1.07
C VAL A 10 5.72 2.93 0.62
N ASP A 11 6.77 2.36 0.05
CA ASP A 11 7.97 3.01 -0.45
C ASP A 11 7.67 3.83 -1.74
N ILE A 12 6.68 4.72 -1.66
CA ILE A 12 6.14 5.55 -2.73
C ILE A 12 6.51 7.00 -2.43
N PRO A 13 7.30 7.68 -3.29
CA PRO A 13 7.70 9.06 -3.08
C PRO A 13 6.52 9.99 -2.84
N TYR A 14 6.66 10.86 -1.84
CA TYR A 14 5.72 11.94 -1.59
C TYR A 14 6.18 13.21 -2.29
N ALA A 15 5.27 13.89 -2.99
CA ALA A 15 5.48 15.24 -3.51
C ALA A 15 4.63 16.23 -2.72
N ALA A 16 5.22 17.34 -2.31
CA ALA A 16 4.51 18.45 -1.68
C ALA A 16 3.55 19.14 -2.67
N PRO A 17 2.42 19.69 -2.19
CA PRO A 17 1.36 20.22 -3.04
C PRO A 17 1.79 21.40 -3.91
N GLN A 18 1.12 21.55 -5.06
CA GLN A 18 1.02 22.78 -5.84
C GLN A 18 -0.45 22.98 -6.25
N GLY A 19 -1.13 23.97 -5.65
CA GLY A 19 -2.42 24.48 -6.13
C GLY A 19 -3.72 23.92 -5.52
N THR A 20 -4.83 24.58 -5.84
CA THR A 20 -6.22 24.16 -5.61
C THR A 20 -6.78 23.54 -6.88
N ALA A 21 -7.51 22.43 -6.76
CA ALA A 21 -8.06 21.73 -7.92
C ALA A 21 -9.50 21.28 -7.73
N THR A 22 -10.37 21.62 -8.69
CA THR A 22 -11.68 20.98 -8.83
C THR A 22 -11.47 19.63 -9.50
N LEU A 23 -12.04 18.56 -8.95
CA LEU A 23 -11.90 17.23 -9.54
C LEU A 23 -13.07 16.89 -10.46
N GLN A 24 -12.79 16.45 -11.67
CA GLN A 24 -13.80 15.75 -12.49
C GLN A 24 -13.59 14.25 -12.42
N VAL A 25 -14.68 13.52 -12.19
CA VAL A 25 -14.69 12.07 -12.20
C VAL A 25 -15.18 11.60 -13.57
N LEU A 26 -14.33 10.87 -14.27
CA LEU A 26 -14.65 10.33 -15.59
C LEU A 26 -14.76 8.81 -15.51
N LEU A 27 -15.82 8.24 -16.07
CA LEU A 27 -16.02 6.81 -16.24
C LEU A 27 -15.89 6.45 -17.72
N ARG A 28 -14.91 5.62 -18.08
CA ARG A 28 -14.61 5.27 -19.50
C ARG A 28 -14.49 6.51 -20.41
N GLY A 29 -14.00 7.63 -19.86
CA GLY A 29 -13.82 8.91 -20.57
C GLY A 29 -14.99 9.89 -20.54
N ASN A 30 -16.15 9.48 -20.01
CA ASN A 30 -17.32 10.35 -19.87
C ASN A 30 -17.35 10.99 -18.48
N VAL A 31 -17.60 12.30 -18.38
CA VAL A 31 -17.75 12.97 -17.08
C VAL A 31 -19.02 12.48 -16.40
N ILE A 32 -18.89 11.95 -15.18
CA ILE A 32 -20.01 11.43 -14.38
C ILE A 32 -20.24 12.20 -13.08
N GLY A 33 -19.36 13.15 -12.77
CA GLY A 33 -19.50 14.01 -11.60
C GLY A 33 -18.34 15.00 -11.48
N ALA A 34 -18.59 16.08 -10.74
CA ALA A 34 -17.56 16.99 -10.25
C ALA A 34 -17.51 16.84 -8.73
N VAL A 35 -16.30 16.85 -8.18
CA VAL A 35 -16.03 16.57 -6.79
C VAL A 35 -15.08 17.65 -6.29
N ASN A 36 -15.49 18.34 -5.23
CA ASN A 36 -14.72 19.43 -4.65
C ASN A 36 -13.93 18.94 -3.43
N SER A 37 -14.26 17.77 -2.87
CA SER A 37 -13.54 17.17 -1.74
C SER A 37 -13.66 15.64 -1.70
N THR A 38 -12.82 14.97 -0.91
CA THR A 38 -12.98 13.52 -0.66
C THR A 38 -14.26 13.16 0.10
N ASN A 39 -14.95 14.13 0.72
CA ASN A 39 -16.25 13.90 1.35
C ASN A 39 -17.37 13.70 0.32
N ASP A 40 -17.18 14.11 -0.94
CA ASP A 40 -18.17 13.88 -2.01
C ASP A 40 -18.02 12.48 -2.63
N THR A 41 -17.11 11.63 -2.12
CA THR A 41 -16.95 10.22 -2.54
C THR A 41 -18.24 9.40 -2.39
N GLU A 42 -19.13 9.79 -1.49
CA GLU A 42 -20.44 9.14 -1.33
C GLU A 42 -21.36 9.42 -2.52
N GLN A 43 -21.40 10.65 -3.02
CA GLN A 43 -22.16 10.99 -4.22
C GLN A 43 -21.58 10.27 -5.44
N VAL A 44 -20.26 10.21 -5.55
CA VAL A 44 -19.60 9.46 -6.62
C VAL A 44 -19.91 7.97 -6.54
N ALA A 45 -19.86 7.37 -5.35
CA ALA A 45 -20.21 5.96 -5.16
C ALA A 45 -21.66 5.67 -5.54
N GLN A 46 -22.60 6.54 -5.14
CA GLN A 46 -24.01 6.42 -5.52
C GLN A 46 -24.21 6.57 -7.03
N SER A 47 -23.60 7.57 -7.66
CA SER A 47 -23.64 7.76 -9.12
C SER A 47 -23.03 6.57 -9.87
N LEU A 48 -21.90 6.03 -9.40
CA LEU A 48 -21.29 4.83 -9.99
C LEU A 48 -22.21 3.62 -9.91
N GLN A 49 -22.80 3.36 -8.75
CA GLN A 49 -23.75 2.26 -8.56
C GLN A 49 -25.00 2.43 -9.44
N ALA A 50 -25.50 3.66 -9.59
CA ALA A 50 -26.65 3.96 -10.43
C ALA A 50 -26.34 3.88 -11.94
N MET A 51 -25.09 4.12 -12.35
CA MET A 51 -24.67 4.07 -13.75
C MET A 51 -24.22 2.66 -14.21
N LEU A 52 -23.85 1.79 -13.27
CA LEU A 52 -23.32 0.45 -13.53
C LEU A 52 -24.27 -0.65 -13.04
N VAL A 53 -25.58 -0.42 -13.16
CA VAL A 53 -26.63 -1.35 -12.71
C VAL A 53 -26.49 -2.74 -13.35
N ASP A 54 -26.12 -2.79 -14.64
CA ASP A 54 -25.96 -4.04 -15.39
C ASP A 54 -24.57 -4.70 -15.20
N GLU A 55 -23.61 -3.98 -14.62
CA GLU A 55 -22.24 -4.42 -14.35
C GLU A 55 -21.86 -4.09 -12.89
N PRO A 56 -22.40 -4.80 -11.88
CA PRO A 56 -22.18 -4.46 -10.48
C PRO A 56 -20.69 -4.54 -10.13
N ILE A 57 -20.16 -3.44 -9.58
CA ILE A 57 -18.76 -3.36 -9.16
C ILE A 57 -18.54 -4.20 -7.90
N ASN A 58 -17.59 -5.13 -7.96
CA ASN A 58 -17.06 -5.79 -6.77
C ASN A 58 -16.15 -4.80 -6.01
N PRO A 59 -16.49 -4.39 -4.77
CA PRO A 59 -15.70 -3.43 -4.01
C PRO A 59 -14.26 -3.91 -3.75
N HIS A 60 -14.02 -5.23 -3.74
CA HIS A 60 -12.69 -5.79 -3.54
C HIS A 60 -11.78 -5.65 -4.77
N GLU A 61 -12.33 -5.41 -5.95
CA GLU A 61 -11.59 -5.22 -7.22
C GLU A 61 -11.23 -3.76 -7.49
N ILE A 62 -11.69 -2.83 -6.65
CA ILE A 62 -11.32 -1.41 -6.72
C ILE A 62 -9.85 -1.28 -6.33
N ALA A 63 -9.03 -0.79 -7.26
CA ALA A 63 -7.59 -0.66 -7.10
C ALA A 63 -7.04 0.63 -7.75
N PRO A 64 -5.99 1.24 -7.18
CA PRO A 64 -5.33 2.40 -7.78
C PRO A 64 -4.58 1.99 -9.06
N VAL A 65 -4.55 2.89 -10.04
CA VAL A 65 -3.67 2.77 -11.22
C VAL A 65 -2.43 3.61 -10.96
N LEU A 66 -1.33 2.94 -10.64
CA LEU A 66 -0.06 3.56 -10.31
C LEU A 66 0.74 3.91 -11.58
N GLY A 67 1.48 5.02 -11.56
CA GLY A 67 2.23 5.52 -12.72
C GLY A 67 1.40 6.21 -13.80
N SER A 68 0.11 6.44 -13.55
CA SER A 68 -0.77 7.20 -14.45
C SER A 68 -0.43 8.71 -14.41
N PRO A 69 -0.51 9.43 -15.55
CA PRO A 69 -0.22 10.87 -15.61
C PRO A 69 -1.20 11.74 -14.80
N GLN A 70 -2.30 11.15 -14.35
CA GLN A 70 -3.30 11.73 -13.47
C GLN A 70 -3.84 10.64 -12.53
N PRO A 71 -4.40 10.98 -11.35
CA PRO A 71 -4.95 9.96 -10.46
C PRO A 71 -6.04 9.14 -11.16
N ALA A 72 -5.91 7.82 -11.08
CA ALA A 72 -6.84 6.90 -11.72
C ALA A 72 -7.06 5.66 -10.85
N ILE A 73 -8.27 5.13 -10.95
CA ILE A 73 -8.75 3.95 -10.24
C ILE A 73 -9.28 2.98 -11.29
N ARG A 74 -8.92 1.71 -11.13
CA ARG A 74 -9.52 0.62 -11.87
C ARG A 74 -10.66 0.03 -11.05
N LEU A 75 -11.82 -0.10 -11.68
CA LEU A 75 -12.98 -0.82 -11.18
C LEU A 75 -13.09 -2.09 -12.03
N SER A 76 -13.13 -3.27 -11.40
CA SER A 76 -13.11 -4.56 -12.10
C SER A 76 -11.95 -4.67 -13.13
N SER A 77 -12.09 -5.44 -14.21
CA SER A 77 -11.03 -5.61 -15.23
C SER A 77 -10.86 -4.41 -16.17
N ASP A 78 -11.96 -3.76 -16.57
CA ASP A 78 -11.98 -2.90 -17.77
C ASP A 78 -12.48 -1.47 -17.52
N ILE A 79 -12.91 -1.14 -16.30
CA ILE A 79 -13.51 0.16 -16.02
C ILE A 79 -12.46 1.08 -15.40
N LEU A 80 -12.14 2.16 -16.11
CA LEU A 80 -11.24 3.20 -15.62
C LEU A 80 -12.02 4.41 -15.16
N LEU A 81 -11.79 4.76 -13.90
CA LEU A 81 -12.22 5.99 -13.27
C LEU A 81 -11.02 6.94 -13.19
N LYS A 82 -11.12 8.08 -13.86
CA LYS A 82 -10.07 9.11 -13.88
C LYS A 82 -10.51 10.31 -13.07
N ILE A 83 -9.58 10.87 -12.32
CA ILE A 83 -9.80 12.07 -11.52
C ILE A 83 -8.97 13.19 -12.16
N LEU A 84 -9.62 14.16 -12.79
CA LEU A 84 -8.94 15.31 -13.41
C LEU A 84 -8.85 16.45 -12.43
N THR A 85 -7.66 16.99 -12.19
CA THR A 85 -7.47 18.26 -11.46
C THR A 85 -7.63 19.43 -12.43
N GLN A 86 -8.59 20.33 -12.21
CA GLN A 86 -8.68 21.60 -12.93
C GLN A 86 -8.07 22.73 -12.10
N GLU A 87 -7.11 23.48 -12.66
CA GLU A 87 -6.63 24.75 -12.11
C GLU A 87 -7.64 25.88 -12.41
N ASN A 88 -7.92 26.74 -11.41
CA ASN A 88 -8.82 27.92 -11.34
C ASN A 88 -10.26 27.72 -10.86
N ARG A 89 -10.58 28.26 -9.68
CA ARG A 89 -11.06 29.65 -9.48
C ARG A 89 -10.87 30.05 -8.01
N ASP A 90 -10.72 31.35 -7.78
CA ASP A 90 -10.71 31.97 -6.46
C ASP A 90 -11.90 31.50 -5.62
N ASP A 91 -11.64 31.30 -4.33
CA ASP A 91 -12.56 30.92 -3.26
C ASP A 91 -12.75 29.41 -3.03
N VAL A 92 -12.97 29.06 -1.76
CA VAL A 92 -13.11 27.72 -1.14
C VAL A 92 -11.84 27.11 -0.52
N SER A 93 -11.88 27.05 0.82
CA SER A 93 -10.95 26.33 1.69
C SER A 93 -10.98 24.83 1.40
N VAL A 94 -9.88 24.31 0.86
CA VAL A 94 -9.69 22.88 0.64
C VAL A 94 -9.35 22.21 1.98
N ASP A 95 -10.27 21.44 2.52
CA ASP A 95 -9.92 20.42 3.52
C ASP A 95 -8.98 19.40 2.85
N SER A 96 -7.68 19.64 3.02
CA SER A 96 -6.48 18.76 3.08
C SER A 96 -6.40 17.39 2.37
N ALA A 97 -7.30 17.02 1.46
CA ALA A 97 -7.42 15.65 0.98
C ALA A 97 -6.88 15.39 -0.44
N LEU A 98 -6.40 16.41 -1.16
CA LEU A 98 -5.90 16.29 -2.53
C LEU A 98 -4.48 16.81 -2.75
N ALA A 99 -3.75 17.05 -1.66
CA ALA A 99 -2.35 17.53 -1.66
C ALA A 99 -1.33 16.39 -1.88
N LEU A 100 -1.55 15.53 -2.87
CA LEU A 100 -0.90 14.23 -3.00
C LEU A 100 -0.29 14.01 -4.39
N SER A 101 0.76 13.19 -4.50
CA SER A 101 1.16 12.67 -5.81
C SER A 101 -0.01 11.90 -6.46
N ASN A 102 0.04 11.69 -7.78
CA ASN A 102 -1.00 10.96 -8.50
C ASN A 102 -1.28 9.58 -7.90
N GLU A 103 -0.23 8.89 -7.45
CA GLU A 103 -0.29 7.59 -6.79
C GLU A 103 -1.01 7.67 -5.46
N TRP A 104 -0.63 8.65 -4.62
CA TRP A 104 -1.23 8.83 -3.31
C TRP A 104 -2.68 9.27 -3.38
N ALA A 105 -3.04 10.09 -4.37
CA ALA A 105 -4.41 10.44 -4.68
C ALA A 105 -5.21 9.20 -5.12
N ALA A 106 -4.65 8.39 -6.03
CA ALA A 106 -5.28 7.16 -6.49
C ALA A 106 -5.52 6.16 -5.34
N ILE A 107 -4.52 5.97 -4.46
CA ILE A 107 -4.63 5.08 -3.28
C ILE A 107 -5.73 5.59 -2.33
N ALA A 108 -5.69 6.87 -1.95
CA ALA A 108 -6.65 7.44 -1.01
C ALA A 108 -8.09 7.35 -1.53
N TRP A 109 -8.29 7.65 -2.81
CA TRP A 109 -9.61 7.54 -3.44
C TRP A 109 -10.09 6.09 -3.55
N SER A 110 -9.19 5.16 -3.92
CA SER A 110 -9.53 3.74 -3.98
C SER A 110 -10.01 3.25 -2.61
N ASP A 111 -9.29 3.58 -1.54
CA ASP A 111 -9.67 3.19 -0.18
C ASP A 111 -11.00 3.81 0.27
N HIS A 112 -11.26 5.08 -0.04
CA HIS A 112 -12.53 5.71 0.29
C HIS A 112 -13.70 5.06 -0.45
N LEU A 113 -13.56 4.78 -1.75
CA LEU A 113 -14.59 4.08 -2.52
C LEU A 113 -14.83 2.67 -1.99
N ARG A 114 -13.75 1.90 -1.71
CA ARG A 114 -13.83 0.58 -1.09
C ARG A 114 -14.65 0.64 0.19
N GLN A 115 -14.30 1.54 1.11
CA GLN A 115 -14.99 1.69 2.40
C GLN A 115 -16.46 2.06 2.22
N LYS A 116 -16.78 3.03 1.37
CA LYS A 116 -18.16 3.44 1.07
C LYS A 116 -18.98 2.32 0.45
N MET A 117 -18.34 1.41 -0.27
CA MET A 117 -18.95 0.24 -0.87
C MET A 117 -18.83 -1.03 -0.01
N GLY A 118 -18.36 -0.94 1.24
CA GLY A 118 -18.34 -2.05 2.20
C GLY A 118 -17.08 -2.94 2.18
N ALA A 119 -16.05 -2.61 1.42
CA ALA A 119 -14.75 -3.27 1.44
C ALA A 119 -13.75 -2.58 2.39
N ALA A 120 -12.84 -3.38 2.96
CA ALA A 120 -11.71 -2.87 3.73
C ALA A 120 -10.73 -2.07 2.83
N PRO A 121 -9.99 -1.10 3.40
CA PRO A 121 -8.89 -0.44 2.72
C PRO A 121 -7.84 -1.44 2.22
N LEU A 122 -7.08 -1.06 1.21
CA LEU A 122 -5.92 -1.83 0.77
C LEU A 122 -4.88 -1.87 1.89
N ASP A 123 -4.29 -3.05 2.11
CA ASP A 123 -3.18 -3.18 3.03
C ASP A 123 -1.85 -2.78 2.37
N ALA A 124 -0.85 -2.47 3.20
CA ALA A 124 0.43 -1.93 2.74
C ALA A 124 1.14 -2.87 1.76
N GLY A 125 1.19 -4.18 2.03
CA GLY A 125 1.85 -5.12 1.14
C GLY A 125 1.17 -5.20 -0.23
N THR A 126 -0.16 -5.17 -0.29
CA THR A 126 -0.88 -5.10 -1.57
C THR A 126 -0.49 -3.85 -2.38
N ILE A 127 -0.41 -2.68 -1.74
CA ILE A 127 0.03 -1.45 -2.40
C ILE A 127 1.49 -1.57 -2.88
N GLN A 128 2.37 -2.17 -2.07
CA GLN A 128 3.77 -2.38 -2.44
C GLN A 128 3.91 -3.32 -3.66
N LEU A 129 3.13 -4.39 -3.73
CA LEU A 129 3.08 -5.29 -4.89
C LEU A 129 2.68 -4.52 -6.16
N MET A 130 1.58 -3.77 -6.09
CA MET A 130 1.10 -2.96 -7.22
C MET A 130 2.14 -1.95 -7.67
N PHE A 131 2.80 -1.25 -6.74
CA PHE A 131 3.77 -0.20 -7.07
C PHE A 131 5.07 -0.77 -7.65
N LYS A 132 5.55 -1.88 -7.08
CA LYS A 132 6.80 -2.51 -7.52
C LYS A 132 6.59 -3.46 -8.71
N GLY A 133 5.35 -3.66 -9.16
CA GLY A 133 5.02 -4.58 -10.25
C GLY A 133 5.29 -6.05 -9.92
N LEU A 134 5.34 -6.40 -8.63
CA LEU A 134 5.71 -7.72 -8.13
C LEU A 134 4.52 -8.67 -8.12
N LYS A 135 4.77 -9.95 -8.39
CA LYS A 135 3.75 -11.00 -8.37
C LYS A 135 4.13 -12.12 -7.40
N PRO A 136 3.17 -12.67 -6.63
CA PRO A 136 3.40 -13.89 -5.87
C PRO A 136 3.80 -15.05 -6.77
N SER A 137 4.81 -15.82 -6.35
CA SER A 137 5.13 -17.13 -6.92
C SER A 137 4.41 -18.24 -6.14
N GLU A 138 4.56 -19.47 -6.61
CA GLU A 138 4.07 -20.69 -5.93
C GLU A 138 4.92 -21.07 -4.70
N GLN A 139 6.01 -20.34 -4.44
CA GLN A 139 6.92 -20.65 -3.33
C GLN A 139 6.47 -19.92 -2.06
N GLU A 140 6.03 -20.70 -1.09
CA GLU A 140 5.59 -20.20 0.22
C GLU A 140 6.52 -20.65 1.34
N LEU A 141 6.56 -19.87 2.40
CA LEU A 141 7.17 -20.24 3.67
C LEU A 141 6.33 -19.76 4.83
N ASN A 142 6.39 -20.49 5.94
CA ASN A 142 5.73 -20.10 7.18
C ASN A 142 6.65 -20.34 8.36
N GLY A 143 6.31 -19.75 9.49
CA GLY A 143 7.03 -19.99 10.73
C GLY A 143 6.83 -18.88 11.73
N ILE A 144 7.87 -18.63 12.51
CA ILE A 144 7.87 -17.63 13.57
C ILE A 144 8.83 -16.51 13.18
N ALA A 145 8.30 -15.29 13.09
CA ALA A 145 9.06 -14.09 12.83
C ALA A 145 9.32 -13.34 14.15
N SER A 146 10.47 -12.69 14.22
CA SER A 146 10.71 -11.62 15.20
C SER A 146 11.29 -10.40 14.52
N TRP A 147 11.92 -9.49 15.25
CA TRP A 147 12.62 -8.35 14.70
C TRP A 147 13.88 -8.02 15.51
N TYR A 148 14.94 -7.51 14.86
CA TYR A 148 16.17 -7.14 15.58
C TYR A 148 16.03 -5.78 16.24
N GLY A 149 16.42 -5.70 17.51
CA GLY A 149 16.43 -4.45 18.27
C GLY A 149 17.36 -3.37 17.69
N PRO A 150 17.20 -2.11 18.15
CA PRO A 150 17.88 -0.93 17.58
C PRO A 150 19.42 -0.99 17.67
N TYR A 151 19.97 -1.86 18.51
CA TYR A 151 21.42 -2.05 18.69
C TYR A 151 22.17 -2.46 17.39
N PHE A 152 21.46 -3.08 16.44
CA PHE A 152 22.07 -3.53 15.18
C PHE A 152 22.20 -2.41 14.15
N HIS A 153 21.49 -1.28 14.31
CA HIS A 153 21.48 -0.19 13.33
C HIS A 153 22.90 0.34 13.05
N GLY A 154 23.23 0.53 11.76
CA GLY A 154 24.54 1.02 11.32
C GLY A 154 25.63 -0.06 11.22
N ARG A 155 25.34 -1.32 11.57
CA ARG A 155 26.27 -2.45 11.41
C ARG A 155 26.16 -3.08 10.05
N LEU A 156 27.18 -3.81 9.63
CA LEU A 156 27.11 -4.61 8.41
C LEU A 156 26.21 -5.82 8.62
N THR A 157 25.33 -6.04 7.65
CA THR A 157 24.59 -7.29 7.44
C THR A 157 25.49 -8.33 6.78
N ALA A 158 25.04 -9.58 6.74
CA ALA A 158 25.77 -10.68 6.11
C ALA A 158 25.96 -10.52 4.59
N ASN A 159 25.18 -9.68 3.90
CA ASN A 159 25.42 -9.37 2.49
C ASN A 159 26.37 -8.18 2.27
N GLY A 160 26.88 -7.56 3.34
CA GLY A 160 27.81 -6.43 3.30
C GLY A 160 27.15 -5.06 3.28
N GLU A 161 25.82 -4.95 3.23
CA GLU A 161 25.12 -3.67 3.37
C GLU A 161 25.11 -3.19 4.82
N THR A 162 25.14 -1.88 5.03
CA THR A 162 24.85 -1.28 6.34
C THR A 162 23.36 -1.47 6.68
N PHE A 163 23.08 -2.15 7.79
CA PHE A 163 21.73 -2.36 8.29
C PHE A 163 21.08 -1.04 8.69
N ASP A 164 20.00 -0.71 8.00
CA ASP A 164 19.08 0.36 8.37
C ASP A 164 17.77 -0.22 8.87
N GLN A 165 17.51 -0.03 10.18
CA GLN A 165 16.29 -0.49 10.83
C GLN A 165 15.01 0.17 10.26
N ASN A 166 15.15 1.29 9.56
CA ASN A 166 14.05 2.04 8.96
C ASN A 166 13.73 1.58 7.53
N THR A 167 14.51 0.66 6.96
CA THR A 167 14.24 0.05 5.64
C THR A 167 13.45 -1.23 5.77
N LEU A 168 12.76 -1.65 4.72
CA LEU A 168 11.94 -2.87 4.70
C LEU A 168 12.78 -4.10 4.31
N THR A 169 13.55 -4.59 5.29
CA THR A 169 14.49 -5.69 5.12
C THR A 169 14.26 -6.79 6.16
N ALA A 170 14.79 -7.98 5.89
CA ALA A 170 14.76 -9.11 6.80
C ALA A 170 16.00 -10.01 6.64
N ALA A 171 16.23 -10.88 7.62
CA ALA A 171 17.18 -11.99 7.55
C ALA A 171 16.43 -13.28 7.46
N HIS A 172 17.05 -14.19 6.72
CA HIS A 172 16.67 -15.57 6.67
C HIS A 172 17.93 -16.44 6.67
N LYS A 173 17.81 -17.67 7.19
CA LYS A 173 18.97 -18.58 7.38
C LYS A 173 19.65 -18.94 6.06
N SER A 174 18.86 -19.15 5.01
CA SER A 174 19.33 -19.77 3.77
C SER A 174 18.73 -19.20 2.49
N LEU A 175 17.81 -18.23 2.57
CA LEU A 175 17.27 -17.65 1.34
C LEU A 175 18.37 -16.86 0.63
N PRO A 176 18.42 -16.91 -0.71
CA PRO A 176 19.32 -16.05 -1.47
C PRO A 176 19.20 -14.59 -1.02
N PHE A 177 20.32 -13.88 -1.01
CA PHE A 177 20.23 -12.43 -0.81
C PHE A 177 19.45 -11.80 -1.97
N ASN A 178 18.73 -10.74 -1.67
CA ASN A 178 17.79 -10.05 -2.56
C ASN A 178 16.51 -10.83 -2.90
N THR A 179 16.26 -12.00 -2.30
CA THR A 179 14.92 -12.58 -2.31
C THR A 179 13.93 -11.56 -1.73
N ILE A 180 12.80 -11.37 -2.42
CA ILE A 180 11.72 -10.48 -1.99
C ILE A 180 10.58 -11.35 -1.48
N LEU A 181 10.07 -11.02 -0.29
CA LEU A 181 8.97 -11.73 0.35
C LEU A 181 7.81 -10.77 0.59
N GLN A 182 6.58 -11.19 0.29
CA GLN A 182 5.40 -10.61 0.92
C GLN A 182 5.12 -11.42 2.18
N VAL A 183 5.30 -10.79 3.34
CA VAL A 183 5.11 -11.40 4.66
C VAL A 183 3.74 -11.00 5.20
N ARG A 184 2.97 -11.96 5.70
CA ARG A 184 1.68 -11.78 6.36
C ARG A 184 1.77 -12.17 7.83
N ASN A 185 1.37 -11.27 8.71
CA ASN A 185 1.21 -11.55 10.13
C ASN A 185 -0.13 -12.26 10.37
N LEU A 186 -0.08 -13.51 10.85
CA LEU A 186 -1.30 -14.31 11.04
C LEU A 186 -2.17 -13.84 12.21
N ASN A 187 -1.64 -13.02 13.12
CA ASN A 187 -2.41 -12.49 14.24
C ASN A 187 -3.37 -11.37 13.83
N ASN A 188 -3.10 -10.66 12.72
CA ASN A 188 -3.87 -9.48 12.32
C ASN A 188 -4.08 -9.32 10.81
N ASN A 189 -3.59 -10.26 10.00
CA ASN A 189 -3.65 -10.27 8.53
C ASN A 189 -2.98 -9.09 7.82
N ARG A 190 -2.17 -8.27 8.53
CA ARG A 190 -1.39 -7.23 7.87
C ARG A 190 -0.28 -7.88 7.03
N THR A 191 0.02 -7.28 5.88
CA THR A 191 1.13 -7.72 5.04
C THR A 191 2.13 -6.61 4.77
N VAL A 192 3.39 -6.99 4.51
CA VAL A 192 4.48 -6.08 4.11
C VAL A 192 5.43 -6.82 3.18
N VAL A 193 5.99 -6.10 2.22
CA VAL A 193 7.06 -6.59 1.35
C VAL A 193 8.41 -6.27 1.96
N VAL A 194 9.28 -7.28 2.07
CA VAL A 194 10.66 -7.14 2.57
C VAL A 194 11.66 -7.77 1.62
N ARG A 195 12.88 -7.27 1.63
CA ARG A 195 14.02 -7.89 0.93
C ARG A 195 14.95 -8.59 1.92
N ILE A 196 15.41 -9.79 1.57
CA ILE A 196 16.41 -10.51 2.36
C ILE A 196 17.79 -9.91 2.11
N ASN A 197 18.40 -9.32 3.15
CA ASN A 197 19.77 -8.80 3.08
C ASN A 197 20.69 -9.32 4.19
N ASP A 198 20.17 -10.10 5.13
CA ASP A 198 20.95 -10.59 6.27
C ASP A 198 20.72 -12.09 6.56
N ARG A 199 21.44 -12.63 7.55
CA ARG A 199 21.42 -14.03 7.96
C ARG A 199 21.02 -14.22 9.42
N GLY A 200 20.31 -15.32 9.67
CA GLY A 200 19.65 -15.61 10.94
C GLY A 200 18.14 -15.75 10.74
N PRO A 201 17.33 -15.74 11.81
CA PRO A 201 17.69 -15.86 13.23
C PRO A 201 18.31 -17.21 13.59
N TYR A 202 19.26 -17.24 14.53
CA TYR A 202 19.87 -18.49 15.04
C TYR A 202 19.36 -18.91 16.43
N ILE A 203 18.21 -18.39 16.85
CA ILE A 203 17.66 -18.62 18.19
C ILE A 203 16.28 -19.25 18.09
N GLY A 204 16.13 -20.39 18.75
CA GLY A 204 14.85 -21.08 18.91
C GLY A 204 14.24 -21.51 17.58
N LYS A 205 12.90 -21.44 17.51
CA LYS A 205 12.11 -21.82 16.33
C LYS A 205 11.91 -20.69 15.32
N ARG A 206 12.59 -19.55 15.51
CA ARG A 206 12.45 -18.40 14.60
C ARG A 206 13.07 -18.73 13.25
N SER A 207 12.40 -18.30 12.19
CA SER A 207 12.85 -18.49 10.79
C SER A 207 13.06 -17.17 10.05
N LEU A 208 12.49 -16.08 10.55
CA LEU A 208 12.60 -14.76 9.94
C LEU A 208 12.84 -13.70 11.03
N ASP A 209 13.76 -12.78 10.81
CA ASP A 209 13.89 -11.59 11.64
C ASP A 209 13.68 -10.35 10.75
N LEU A 210 12.74 -9.52 11.14
CA LEU A 210 12.31 -8.32 10.41
C LEU A 210 13.13 -7.11 10.87
N SER A 211 13.28 -6.13 10.00
CA SER A 211 13.66 -4.79 10.43
C SER A 211 12.58 -4.17 11.33
N LYS A 212 12.92 -3.11 12.06
CA LYS A 212 11.96 -2.36 12.88
C LYS A 212 10.82 -1.79 12.03
N ALA A 213 11.13 -1.19 10.88
CA ALA A 213 10.10 -0.67 9.97
C ALA A 213 9.14 -1.77 9.48
N ALA A 214 9.66 -2.92 9.08
CA ALA A 214 8.82 -4.05 8.65
C ALA A 214 7.94 -4.58 9.80
N ALA A 215 8.48 -4.66 11.02
CA ALA A 215 7.72 -5.04 12.19
C ALA A 215 6.61 -4.03 12.54
N GLN A 216 6.87 -2.73 12.41
CA GLN A 216 5.85 -1.68 12.60
C GLN A 216 4.71 -1.83 11.57
N CYS A 217 5.04 -2.06 10.30
CA CYS A 217 4.05 -2.28 9.24
C CYS A 217 3.16 -3.50 9.51
N LEU A 218 3.75 -4.59 10.00
CA LEU A 218 3.01 -5.80 10.41
C LEU A 218 2.29 -5.65 11.76
N GLY A 219 2.51 -4.56 12.50
CA GLY A 219 2.01 -4.39 13.86
C GLY A 219 2.57 -5.43 14.84
N SER A 220 3.80 -5.88 14.63
CA SER A 220 4.50 -6.86 15.46
C SER A 220 5.62 -6.26 16.32
N ASP A 221 5.94 -4.99 16.15
CA ASP A 221 7.01 -4.28 16.88
C ASP A 221 6.84 -4.37 18.40
N LYS A 222 5.62 -4.19 18.91
CA LYS A 222 5.30 -4.28 20.36
C LYS A 222 5.14 -5.71 20.87
N VAL A 223 4.64 -6.61 20.03
CA VAL A 223 4.42 -8.04 20.37
C VAL A 223 5.76 -8.80 20.36
N GLY A 224 6.70 -8.36 19.52
CA GLY A 224 8.04 -8.91 19.38
C GLY A 224 8.08 -10.15 18.48
N VAL A 225 7.27 -11.17 18.78
CA VAL A 225 7.30 -12.47 18.09
C VAL A 225 5.90 -12.82 17.58
N ILE A 226 5.79 -13.16 16.29
CA ILE A 226 4.52 -13.48 15.64
C ILE A 226 4.62 -14.73 14.76
N PRO A 227 3.52 -15.49 14.61
CA PRO A 227 3.39 -16.44 13.51
C PRO A 227 3.19 -15.69 12.18
N TYR A 228 3.86 -16.16 11.12
CA TYR A 228 3.75 -15.57 9.79
C TYR A 228 3.62 -16.64 8.70
N GLU A 229 3.06 -16.19 7.59
CA GLU A 229 3.20 -16.81 6.27
C GLU A 229 3.86 -15.79 5.34
N ALA A 230 4.58 -16.26 4.33
CA ALA A 230 5.14 -15.41 3.30
C ALA A 230 5.17 -16.12 1.96
N VAL A 231 5.04 -15.34 0.90
CA VAL A 231 5.20 -15.79 -0.48
C VAL A 231 6.41 -15.10 -1.09
N LEU A 232 7.17 -15.82 -1.91
CA LEU A 232 8.24 -15.22 -2.70
C LEU A 232 7.62 -14.40 -3.83
N LEU A 233 8.27 -13.29 -4.18
CA LEU A 233 7.81 -12.38 -5.22
C LEU A 233 8.77 -12.39 -6.42
N GLU A 234 8.20 -12.29 -7.62
CA GLU A 234 8.86 -12.22 -8.93
C GLU A 234 8.48 -10.94 -9.69
#